data_AF-A0A7C2ZUC4-F1
#
_entry.id   AF-A0A7C2ZUC4-F1
#
_cell.length_a   1.000
_cell.length_b   1.000
_cell.length_c   1.000
_cell.angle_alpha   90.00
_cell.angle_beta   90.00
_cell.angle_gamma   90.00
#
_symmetry.space_group_name_H-M   'P 1'
#
loop_
_entity.id
_entity.type
_entity.pdbx_description
1 polymer ?
#
loop_
_entity_poly.entity_id
_entity_poly.type
_entity_poly.pdbx_seq_one_letter_code
_entity_poly.pdbx_strand_id
1 'polypeptide(L)' 'KGTCCDCLSYHLSSRQLPACCFPDEVEKTYDRSFAAFAKAWGL' A
#
# COMPACT_ATOMS: atom_id res chain seq x y z
N LYS A 1 -5.29 17.74 8.29
CA LYS A 1 -5.63 16.59 7.42
C LYS A 1 -5.19 16.98 6.01
N GLY A 2 -4.38 16.16 5.34
CA GLY A 2 -3.84 16.46 4.01
C GLY A 2 -3.97 15.28 3.07
N THR A 3 -3.47 15.41 1.84
CA THR A 3 -3.62 14.41 0.77
C THR A 3 -3.15 13.01 1.18
N CYS A 4 -2.11 12.89 2.01
CA CYS A 4 -1.66 11.59 2.52
C CYS A 4 -2.71 10.91 3.42
N CYS A 5 -3.42 11.67 4.25
CA CYS A 5 -4.48 11.14 5.11
C CYS A 5 -5.66 10.64 4.28
N ASP A 6 -6.03 11.37 3.23
CA ASP A 6 -7.16 11.01 2.38
C ASP A 6 -6.81 9.84 1.46
N CYS A 7 -5.59 9.79 0.94
CA CYS A 7 -5.04 8.64 0.21
C CYS A 7 -5.06 7.36 1.06
N LEU A 8 -4.55 7.44 2.29
CA LEU A 8 -4.61 6.31 3.24
C LEU A 8 -6.05 5.89 3.53
N SER A 9 -6.93 6.84 3.83
CA SER A 9 -8.34 6.53 4.12
C SER A 9 -9.02 5.81 2.96
N TYR A 10 -8.77 6.25 1.73
CA TYR A 10 -9.28 5.62 0.51
C TYR A 10 -8.77 4.17 0.35
N HIS A 11 -7.45 3.94 0.45
CA HIS A 11 -6.89 2.60 0.27
C HIS A 11 -7.30 1.63 1.39
N LEU A 12 -7.30 2.11 2.64
CA LEU A 12 -7.70 1.30 3.79
C LEU A 12 -9.18 0.89 3.71
N SER A 13 -10.04 1.74 3.15
CA SER A 13 -11.45 1.38 2.89
C SER A 13 -11.60 0.17 1.96
N SER A 14 -10.60 -0.06 1.09
CA SER A 14 -10.53 -1.20 0.16
C SER A 14 -9.60 -2.32 0.64
N ARG A 15 -9.19 -2.31 1.92
CA ARG A 15 -8.21 -3.24 2.51
C ARG A 15 -6.88 -3.29 1.74
N GLN A 16 -6.42 -2.13 1.27
CA GLN A 16 -5.17 -1.96 0.54
C GLN A 16 -4.29 -0.88 1.20
N LEU A 17 -3.04 -0.79 0.73
CA LEU A 17 -2.12 0.30 1.05
C LEU A 17 -1.76 1.12 -0.19
N PRO A 18 -1.43 2.41 -0.05
CA PRO A 18 -0.91 3.21 -1.16
C PRO A 18 0.42 2.67 -1.69
N ALA A 19 0.74 3.01 -2.93
CA ALA A 19 2.00 2.62 -3.59
C ALA A 19 3.26 3.04 -2.81
N CYS A 20 3.23 4.18 -2.11
CA CYS A 20 4.34 4.65 -1.30
C CYS A 20 4.70 3.74 -0.11
N CYS A 21 3.88 2.73 0.21
CA CYS A 21 4.19 1.72 1.22
C CYS A 21 4.99 0.52 0.68
N PHE A 22 5.26 0.47 -0.63
CA PHE A 22 5.90 -0.66 -1.30
C PHE A 22 7.24 -0.24 -1.92
N PRO A 23 8.23 -1.15 -1.99
CA PRO A 23 9.42 -0.92 -2.80
C PRO A 23 9.06 -0.94 -4.31
N ASP A 24 9.85 -0.24 -5.13
CA ASP A 24 9.62 -0.06 -6.58
C ASP A 24 9.37 -1.37 -7.34
N GLU A 25 10.02 -2.46 -6.93
CA GLU A 25 9.86 -3.77 -7.56
C GLU A 25 8.48 -4.39 -7.30
N VAL A 26 7.93 -4.19 -6.10
CA VAL A 26 6.60 -4.69 -5.72
C VAL A 26 5.52 -3.75 -6.25
N GLU A 27 5.75 -2.43 -6.26
CA GLU A 27 4.81 -1.46 -6.82
C GLU A 27 4.43 -1.79 -8.28
N LYS A 28 5.41 -2.24 -9.08
CA LYS A 28 5.20 -2.65 -10.49
C LYS A 28 4.24 -3.84 -10.67
N THR A 29 4.00 -4.62 -9.62
CA THR A 29 3.04 -5.73 -9.64
C THR A 29 1.60 -5.26 -9.42
N TYR A 30 1.42 -4.01 -8.98
CA TYR A 30 0.14 -3.39 -8.61
C TYR A 30 -0.63 -4.12 -7.49
N ASP A 31 -0.03 -5.11 -6.84
CA ASP A 31 -0.61 -5.78 -5.68
C ASP A 31 -0.46 -4.90 -4.44
N ARG A 32 -1.55 -4.20 -4.11
CA ARG A 32 -1.65 -3.29 -2.96
C ARG A 32 -2.18 -3.98 -1.70
N SER A 33 -2.25 -5.31 -1.68
CA SER A 33 -2.77 -6.05 -0.54
C SER A 33 -1.81 -5.98 0.65
N PHE A 34 -2.36 -6.18 1.86
CA PHE A 34 -1.56 -6.34 3.06
C PHE A 34 -0.64 -7.56 3.00
N ALA A 35 -1.00 -8.61 2.25
CA ALA A 35 -0.17 -9.79 2.07
C ALA A 35 1.08 -9.47 1.24
N ALA A 36 0.93 -8.72 0.15
CA ALA A 36 2.06 -8.22 -0.62
C ALA A 36 2.96 -7.30 0.22
N PHE A 37 2.37 -6.45 1.05
CA PHE A 37 3.12 -5.60 1.97
C PHE A 37 3.94 -6.43 2.98
N ALA A 38 3.33 -7.40 3.65
CA ALA A 38 4.01 -8.26 4.61
C ALA A 38 5.17 -9.03 3.94
N LYS A 39 4.93 -9.58 2.75
CA LYS A 39 5.95 -10.26 1.95
C LYS A 39 7.10 -9.35 1.56
N ALA A 40 6.81 -8.11 1.14
CA ALA A 40 7.81 -7.14 0.72
C ALA A 40 8.78 -6.75 1.86
N TRP A 41 8.28 -6.72 3.10
CA TRP A 41 9.04 -6.29 4.27
C TRP A 41 9.50 -7.43 5.19
N GLY A 42 9.17 -8.68 4.87
CA GLY A 42 9.54 -9.85 5.67
C GLY A 42 8.84 -9.90 7.03
N LEU A 43 7.58 -9.46 7.09
CA LEU A 43 6.74 -9.45 8.29
C LEU A 43 5.99 -10.78 8.51
#